data_AF-A0A356SEM4-F1
#
_entry.id   AF-A0A356SEM4-F1
#
_cell.length_a   1.000
_cell.length_b   1.000
_cell.length_c   1.000
_cell.angle_alpha   90.00
_cell.angle_beta   90.00
_cell.angle_gamma   90.00
#
_symmetry.space_group_name_H-M   'P 1'
#
loop_
_entity.id
_entity.type
_entity.pdbx_description
1 polymer ?
#
loop_
_entity_poly.entity_id
_entity_poly.type
_entity_poly.pdbx_seq_one_letter_code
_entity_poly.pdbx_strand_id
1 'polypeptide(L)'
;TQDPNVLILDEPTNHLDLEMRHALAMALQGYTGAIVLVSHDRHLLRHVTESLWLVDSGSITEYPGDLASYEKWVLSGDQTAKSDNKKSSSAASKPSKSTAPVGGRQQTTAALRVQLKPLQKALQKTEKTLEALQVKLVALRSELADPTVY
;
A
#
# COMPACT_ATOMS: atom_id res chain seq x y z
N THR A 1 24.44 -6.39 24.09
CA THR A 1 23.66 -6.58 22.85
C THR A 1 23.38 -5.21 22.30
N GLN A 2 23.84 -4.94 21.10
CA GLN A 2 23.74 -3.61 20.50
C GLN A 2 22.36 -3.54 19.85
N ASP A 3 21.38 -2.98 20.57
CA ASP A 3 20.06 -2.76 20.00
C ASP A 3 20.22 -1.74 18.87
N PRO A 4 19.90 -2.10 17.62
CA PRO A 4 19.99 -1.16 16.53
C PRO A 4 19.01 0.00 16.80
N ASN A 5 19.46 1.24 16.62
CA ASN A 5 18.58 2.39 16.78
C ASN A 5 17.65 2.58 15.58
N VAL A 6 18.02 1.99 14.43
CA VAL A 6 17.33 2.11 13.15
C VAL A 6 17.32 0.76 12.43
N LEU A 7 16.16 0.33 11.95
CA LEU A 7 15.96 -0.87 11.16
C LEU A 7 15.49 -0.48 9.75
N ILE A 8 16.17 -0.96 8.71
CA ILE A 8 15.78 -0.74 7.32
C ILE A 8 15.44 -2.10 6.71
N LEU A 9 14.21 -2.24 6.22
CA LEU A 9 13.69 -3.48 5.67
C LEU A 9 13.17 -3.24 4.26
N ASP A 10 13.73 -3.97 3.29
CA ASP A 10 13.24 -3.98 1.92
C ASP A 10 12.63 -5.36 1.63
N GLU A 11 11.33 -5.36 1.36
CA GLU A 11 10.49 -6.53 1.13
C GLU A 11 10.69 -7.68 2.14
N PRO A 12 10.53 -7.42 3.46
CA PRO A 12 10.81 -8.41 4.49
C PRO A 12 9.79 -9.56 4.54
N THR A 13 8.67 -9.45 3.84
CA THR A 13 7.64 -10.51 3.74
C THR A 13 7.96 -11.54 2.67
N ASN A 14 9.01 -11.32 1.87
CA ASN A 14 9.36 -12.23 0.80
C ASN A 14 9.77 -13.60 1.37
N HIS A 15 9.23 -14.68 0.81
CA HIS A 15 9.39 -16.06 1.29
C HIS A 15 8.82 -16.37 2.68
N LEU A 16 8.02 -15.48 3.30
CA LEU A 16 7.34 -15.75 4.57
C LEU A 16 5.94 -16.34 4.35
N ASP A 17 5.60 -17.35 5.15
CA ASP A 17 4.23 -17.84 5.25
C ASP A 17 3.32 -16.84 6.00
N LEU A 18 2.04 -17.19 6.18
CA LEU A 18 1.09 -16.29 6.84
C LEU A 18 1.40 -16.08 8.34
N GLU A 19 1.85 -17.13 9.02
CA GLU A 19 2.11 -17.12 10.46
C GLU A 19 3.37 -16.31 10.78
N MET A 20 4.44 -16.51 10.00
CA MET A 20 5.68 -15.74 10.12
C MET A 20 5.48 -14.27 9.77
N ARG A 21 4.61 -13.94 8.80
CA ARG A 21 4.24 -12.55 8.52
C ARG A 21 3.53 -11.89 9.70
N HIS A 22 2.62 -12.62 10.35
CA HIS A 22 1.94 -12.11 11.53
C HIS A 22 2.93 -11.89 12.69
N ALA A 23 3.82 -12.85 12.92
CA ALA A 23 4.88 -12.73 13.93
C ALA A 23 5.82 -11.54 13.65
N LEU A 24 6.20 -11.33 12.39
CA LEU A 24 7.00 -10.18 11.98
C LEU A 24 6.26 -8.85 12.25
N ALA A 25 4.98 -8.75 11.89
CA ALA A 25 4.19 -7.56 12.17
C ALA A 25 4.12 -7.24 13.67
N MET A 26 3.89 -8.26 14.51
CA MET A 26 3.90 -8.10 15.97
C MET A 26 5.27 -7.67 16.52
N ALA A 27 6.35 -8.26 16.01
CA ALA A 27 7.70 -7.91 16.42
C ALA A 27 8.05 -6.47 16.06
N LEU A 28 7.71 -6.04 14.85
CA LEU A 28 7.96 -4.67 14.39
C LEU A 28 7.11 -3.63 15.14
N GLN A 29 5.88 -3.99 15.51
CA GLN A 29 5.01 -3.11 16.32
C GLN A 29 5.56 -2.88 17.74
N GLY A 30 6.29 -3.85 18.29
CA GLY A 30 6.93 -3.73 19.61
C GLY A 30 8.34 -3.13 19.60
N TYR A 31 8.86 -2.78 18.43
CA TYR A 31 10.22 -2.28 18.29
C TYR A 31 10.30 -0.79 18.65
N THR A 32 11.20 -0.44 19.57
CA THR A 32 11.32 0.92 20.12
C THR A 32 12.25 1.84 19.32
N GLY A 33 12.92 1.33 18.29
CA GLY A 33 13.79 2.10 17.41
C GLY A 33 13.04 2.65 16.18
N ALA A 34 13.74 3.40 15.34
CA ALA A 34 13.17 3.86 14.07
C ALA A 34 13.11 2.72 13.05
N ILE A 35 12.04 2.66 12.25
CA ILE A 35 11.87 1.65 11.20
C ILE A 35 11.65 2.36 9.86
N VAL A 36 12.42 1.97 8.86
CA VAL A 36 12.18 2.30 7.46
C VAL A 36 11.79 1.01 6.76
N LEU A 37 10.55 0.93 6.32
CA LEU A 37 9.98 -0.28 5.73
C LEU A 37 9.54 -0.01 4.29
N VAL A 38 10.05 -0.81 3.36
CA VAL A 38 9.60 -0.89 1.98
C VAL A 38 8.96 -2.25 1.81
N SER A 39 7.67 -2.30 1.48
CA SER A 39 6.99 -3.57 1.21
C SER A 39 5.76 -3.37 0.32
N HIS A 40 5.42 -4.39 -0.45
CA HIS A 40 4.11 -4.48 -1.12
C HIS A 40 3.00 -5.04 -0.22
N ASP A 41 3.32 -5.56 0.98
CA ASP A 41 2.33 -6.11 1.90
C ASP A 41 1.55 -5.00 2.61
N ARG A 42 0.32 -4.79 2.16
CA ARG A 42 -0.59 -3.77 2.67
C ARG A 42 -0.99 -3.99 4.12
N HIS A 43 -1.08 -5.25 4.56
CA HIS A 43 -1.43 -5.56 5.93
C HIS A 43 -0.28 -5.17 6.85
N LEU A 44 0.95 -5.55 6.48
CA LEU A 44 2.15 -5.17 7.24
C LEU A 44 2.29 -3.64 7.33
N LEU A 45 2.24 -2.93 6.21
CA LEU A 45 2.36 -1.47 6.18
C LEU A 45 1.31 -0.82 7.09
N ARG A 46 0.04 -1.23 6.97
CA ARG A 46 -1.04 -0.64 7.76
C ARG A 46 -0.87 -0.80 9.28
N HIS A 47 -0.24 -1.87 9.73
CA HIS A 47 -0.10 -2.17 11.15
C HIS A 47 1.22 -1.67 11.76
N VAL A 48 2.27 -1.48 10.94
CA VAL A 48 3.61 -1.14 11.41
C VAL A 48 3.97 0.33 11.15
N THR A 49 3.51 0.93 10.05
CA THR A 49 3.97 2.28 9.66
C THR A 49 3.05 3.38 10.19
N GLU A 50 3.63 4.44 10.75
CA GLU A 50 2.92 5.64 11.20
C GLU A 50 2.81 6.71 10.10
N SER A 51 3.90 6.90 9.33
CA SER A 51 3.97 7.82 8.21
C SER A 51 4.24 7.08 6.90
N LEU A 52 3.63 7.57 5.81
CA LEU A 52 3.84 7.06 4.46
C LEU A 52 4.64 8.07 3.65
N TRP A 53 5.61 7.57 2.88
CA TRP A 53 6.47 8.39 2.04
C TRP A 53 6.26 7.97 0.60
N LEU A 54 5.89 8.93 -0.26
CA LEU A 54 5.70 8.73 -1.68
C LEU A 54 7.00 9.02 -2.41
N VAL A 55 7.47 8.04 -3.17
CA VAL A 55 8.58 8.21 -4.10
C VAL A 55 7.99 8.29 -5.51
N ASP A 56 8.01 9.49 -6.09
CA ASP A 56 7.57 9.73 -7.45
C ASP A 56 8.47 10.76 -8.14
N SER A 57 8.63 10.64 -9.47
CA SER A 57 9.35 11.63 -10.29
C SER A 57 10.76 11.98 -9.77
N GLY A 58 11.45 10.99 -9.17
CA GLY A 58 12.78 11.16 -8.58
C GLY A 58 12.82 11.98 -7.28
N SER A 59 11.66 12.31 -6.70
CA SER A 59 11.53 13.05 -5.44
C SER A 59 10.81 12.20 -4.39
N ILE A 60 11.11 12.46 -3.13
CA ILE A 60 10.45 11.80 -1.99
C ILE A 60 9.65 12.86 -1.23
N THR A 61 8.36 12.59 -1.03
CA THR A 61 7.44 13.50 -0.33
C THR A 61 6.67 12.73 0.72
N GLU A 62 6.45 13.34 1.88
CA GLU A 62 5.61 12.74 2.90
C GLU A 62 4.14 12.77 2.43
N TYR A 63 3.48 11.61 2.51
CA TYR A 63 2.09 11.45 2.13
C TYR A 63 1.20 11.60 3.37
N PRO A 64 0.33 12.62 3.45
CA PRO A 64 -0.46 12.90 4.65
C PRO A 64 -1.68 11.98 4.82
N GLY A 65 -1.95 11.10 3.85
CA GLY A 65 -3.10 10.18 3.86
C GLY A 65 -2.73 8.80 4.38
N ASP A 66 -3.75 7.96 4.59
CA ASP A 66 -3.56 6.55 4.90
C ASP A 66 -3.35 5.70 3.62
N LEU A 67 -2.95 4.44 3.81
CA LEU A 67 -2.72 3.51 2.70
C LEU A 67 -3.98 3.30 1.83
N ALA A 68 -5.18 3.48 2.39
CA ALA A 68 -6.44 3.40 1.65
C ALA A 68 -6.68 4.63 0.76
N SER A 69 -6.30 5.82 1.23
CA SER A 69 -6.33 7.05 0.42
C SER A 69 -5.29 6.99 -0.69
N TYR A 70 -4.11 6.42 -0.41
CA TYR A 70 -3.09 6.18 -1.43
C TYR A 70 -3.59 5.25 -2.54
N GLU A 71 -4.25 4.13 -2.19
CA GLU A 71 -4.86 3.23 -3.19
C GLU A 71 -5.89 3.96 -4.07
N LYS A 72 -6.76 4.77 -3.47
CA LYS A 72 -7.73 5.56 -4.24
C LYS A 72 -7.04 6.56 -5.15
N TRP A 73 -5.97 7.20 -4.69
CA TRP A 73 -5.18 8.13 -5.48
C TRP A 73 -4.55 7.43 -6.69
N VAL A 74 -3.91 6.28 -6.49
CA VAL A 74 -3.33 5.45 -7.58
C VAL A 74 -4.41 5.00 -8.58
N LEU A 75 -5.54 4.50 -8.09
CA LEU A 75 -6.66 4.05 -8.94
C LEU A 75 -7.35 5.19 -9.70
N SER A 76 -7.35 6.40 -9.12
CA SER A 76 -7.97 7.58 -9.73
C SER A 76 -7.17 8.16 -10.88
N GLY A 77 -5.93 7.70 -11.10
CA GLY A 77 -5.11 8.07 -12.25
C GLY A 77 -4.90 9.58 -12.34
N ASP A 78 -3.94 10.11 -11.58
CA ASP A 78 -3.31 11.42 -11.80
C ASP A 78 -4.25 12.64 -12.00
N GLN A 79 -5.47 12.61 -11.43
CA GLN A 79 -6.46 13.69 -11.59
C GLN A 79 -6.54 14.66 -10.39
N THR A 80 -5.62 14.59 -9.42
CA THR A 80 -5.63 15.54 -8.28
C THR A 80 -4.26 16.05 -7.87
N ALA A 81 -3.31 16.17 -8.80
CA ALA A 81 -2.13 17.01 -8.58
C ALA A 81 -2.49 18.51 -8.81
N LYS A 82 -3.40 19.06 -7.97
CA LYS A 82 -3.66 20.51 -7.72
C LYS A 82 -4.99 20.72 -6.96
N SER A 83 -5.02 20.38 -5.68
CA SER A 83 -5.99 20.85 -4.66
C SER A 83 -5.53 20.18 -3.35
N ASP A 84 -5.21 20.78 -2.22
CA ASP A 84 -5.40 22.12 -1.73
C ASP A 84 -4.39 22.35 -0.59
N ASN A 85 -3.44 23.26 -0.77
CA ASN A 85 -2.89 24.00 0.37
C ASN A 85 -3.55 25.38 0.37
N LYS A 86 -4.83 25.42 0.77
CA LYS A 86 -5.57 26.66 0.99
C LYS A 86 -6.51 26.53 2.18
N LYS A 87 -5.94 26.78 3.36
CA LYS A 87 -6.46 27.70 4.39
C LYS A 87 -8.00 27.78 4.46
N SER A 88 -8.62 26.99 5.33
CA SER A 88 -10.03 27.16 5.73
C SER A 88 -10.14 27.70 7.15
N SER A 89 -10.07 29.01 7.24
CA SER A 89 -10.71 29.78 8.30
C SER A 89 -12.22 29.86 8.02
N SER A 90 -13.00 29.63 9.08
CA SER A 90 -14.30 30.22 9.41
C SER A 90 -15.58 29.88 8.60
N ALA A 91 -16.59 29.52 9.41
CA ALA A 91 -17.96 30.02 9.42
C ALA A 91 -19.08 29.08 8.94
N ALA A 92 -19.95 28.80 9.91
CA ALA A 92 -21.17 28.04 9.84
C ALA A 92 -22.29 28.75 9.06
N SER A 93 -23.11 27.96 8.35
CA SER A 93 -24.56 28.19 8.22
C SER A 93 -25.26 26.97 7.58
N LYS A 94 -26.22 26.41 8.32
CA LYS A 94 -27.35 25.55 7.87
C LYS A 94 -28.54 26.47 7.49
N PRO A 95 -29.73 25.99 7.04
CA PRO A 95 -30.12 24.74 6.34
C PRO A 95 -31.14 24.96 5.17
N SER A 96 -31.43 23.96 4.33
CA SER A 96 -32.79 23.79 3.76
C SER A 96 -33.08 22.37 3.26
N LYS A 97 -34.36 21.96 3.44
CA LYS A 97 -35.00 20.71 3.06
C LYS A 97 -35.29 20.65 1.56
N SER A 98 -35.17 19.47 0.96
CA SER A 98 -36.09 19.02 -0.09
C SER A 98 -36.25 17.50 -0.08
N THR A 99 -37.44 17.09 -0.48
CA THR A 99 -38.12 15.82 -0.28
C THR A 99 -38.02 14.89 -1.50
N ALA A 100 -38.11 13.57 -1.23
CA ALA A 100 -38.47 12.44 -2.10
C ALA A 100 -37.37 11.74 -2.95
N PRO A 101 -37.54 10.45 -3.35
CA PRO A 101 -38.32 9.36 -2.77
C PRO A 101 -37.48 8.10 -2.43
N VAL A 102 -38.05 7.25 -1.60
CA VAL A 102 -37.58 5.89 -1.27
C VAL A 102 -37.96 4.95 -2.41
N GLY A 103 -36.98 4.42 -3.14
CA GLY A 103 -37.21 3.37 -4.14
C GLY A 103 -35.96 3.01 -4.93
N GLY A 104 -35.45 1.79 -4.75
CA GLY A 104 -34.54 1.17 -5.74
C GLY A 104 -33.10 0.87 -5.34
N ARG A 105 -32.79 0.55 -4.06
CA ARG A 105 -31.40 0.27 -3.65
C ARG A 105 -31.06 -1.20 -3.33
N GLN A 106 -31.89 -2.15 -3.75
CA GLN A 106 -31.69 -3.58 -3.43
C GLN A 106 -31.11 -4.46 -4.56
N GLN A 107 -30.81 -3.92 -5.75
CA GLN A 107 -30.37 -4.76 -6.88
C GLN A 107 -28.85 -4.74 -7.21
N THR A 108 -27.99 -4.04 -6.46
CA THR A 108 -26.60 -3.78 -6.95
C THR A 108 -25.46 -4.62 -6.34
N THR A 109 -25.65 -5.42 -5.30
CA THR A 109 -24.53 -6.18 -4.69
C THR A 109 -24.11 -7.43 -5.48
N ALA A 110 -25.06 -8.12 -6.12
CA ALA A 110 -24.78 -9.32 -6.91
C ALA A 110 -24.11 -8.99 -8.26
N ALA A 111 -24.53 -7.91 -8.92
CA ALA A 111 -23.94 -7.46 -10.19
C ALA A 111 -22.47 -7.03 -10.02
N LEU A 112 -22.12 -6.37 -8.91
CA LEU A 112 -20.74 -6.00 -8.59
C LEU A 112 -19.84 -7.23 -8.43
N ARG A 113 -20.31 -8.30 -7.78
CA ARG A 113 -19.52 -9.54 -7.59
C ARG A 113 -19.24 -10.27 -8.91
N VAL A 114 -20.14 -10.20 -9.88
CA VAL A 114 -19.93 -10.84 -11.20
C VAL A 114 -18.82 -10.13 -11.97
N GLN A 115 -18.68 -8.81 -11.83
CA GLN A 115 -17.60 -8.04 -12.46
C GLN A 115 -16.25 -8.20 -11.75
N LEU A 116 -16.24 -8.49 -10.44
CA LEU A 116 -15.00 -8.65 -9.67
C LEU A 116 -14.27 -9.98 -9.93
N LYS A 117 -14.98 -11.07 -10.26
CA LYS A 117 -14.39 -12.40 -10.50
C LYS A 117 -13.33 -12.43 -11.62
N PRO A 118 -13.54 -11.86 -12.82
CA PRO A 118 -12.51 -11.84 -13.86
C PRO A 118 -11.30 -10.98 -13.46
N LEU A 119 -11.53 -9.88 -12.75
CA LEU A 119 -10.46 -9.00 -12.26
C LEU A 119 -9.58 -9.70 -11.22
N GLN A 120 -10.18 -10.45 -10.29
CA GLN A 120 -9.43 -11.27 -9.32
C GLN A 120 -8.56 -12.35 -10.01
N LYS A 121 -9.06 -12.98 -11.06
CA LYS A 121 -8.26 -13.95 -11.84
C LYS A 121 -7.11 -13.29 -12.59
N ALA A 122 -7.34 -12.09 -13.14
CA ALA A 122 -6.28 -11.33 -13.79
C ALA A 122 -5.19 -10.95 -12.77
N LEU A 123 -5.60 -10.48 -11.59
CA LEU A 123 -4.72 -10.14 -10.48
C LEU A 123 -3.87 -11.34 -10.03
N GLN A 124 -4.50 -12.51 -9.83
CA GLN A 124 -3.78 -13.73 -9.49
C GLN A 124 -2.78 -14.17 -10.58
N LYS A 125 -3.12 -13.96 -11.86
CA LYS A 125 -2.21 -14.27 -12.98
C LYS A 125 -1.01 -13.31 -12.98
N THR A 126 -1.25 -12.02 -12.78
CA THR A 126 -0.18 -11.02 -12.72
C THR A 126 0.73 -11.23 -11.52
N GLU A 127 0.18 -11.59 -10.37
CA GLU A 127 0.95 -11.95 -9.17
C GLU A 127 1.86 -13.14 -9.44
N LYS A 128 1.34 -14.23 -10.02
CA LYS A 128 2.18 -15.39 -10.40
C LYS A 128 3.29 -15.03 -11.38
N THR A 129 3.03 -14.15 -12.34
CA THR A 129 4.08 -13.71 -13.27
C THR A 129 5.12 -12.86 -12.56
N LEU A 130 4.72 -12.04 -11.59
CA LEU A 130 5.60 -11.19 -10.80
C LEU A 130 6.50 -12.05 -9.92
N GLU A 131 5.95 -13.04 -9.21
CA GLU A 131 6.72 -14.04 -8.44
C GLU A 131 7.77 -14.75 -9.31
N ALA A 132 7.37 -15.21 -10.51
CA ALA A 132 8.29 -15.87 -11.43
C ALA A 132 9.42 -14.94 -11.92
N LEU A 133 9.13 -13.65 -12.13
CA LEU A 133 10.12 -12.66 -12.52
C LEU A 133 11.05 -12.29 -11.36
N GLN A 134 10.54 -12.21 -10.13
CA GLN A 134 11.33 -11.97 -8.93
C GLN A 134 12.34 -13.09 -8.70
N VAL A 135 11.93 -14.35 -8.84
CA VAL A 135 12.86 -15.50 -8.73
C VAL A 135 13.99 -15.38 -9.77
N LYS A 136 13.67 -15.01 -11.01
CA LYS A 136 14.67 -14.77 -12.05
C LYS A 136 15.60 -13.62 -11.70
N LEU A 137 15.06 -12.53 -11.15
CA LEU A 137 15.83 -11.36 -10.74
C LEU A 137 16.82 -11.72 -9.62
N VAL A 138 16.39 -12.50 -8.62
CA VAL A 138 17.27 -13.01 -7.56
C VAL A 138 18.37 -13.90 -8.13
N ALA A 139 18.04 -14.80 -9.06
CA ALA A 139 19.04 -15.64 -9.71
C ALA A 139 20.08 -14.81 -10.48
N LEU A 140 19.63 -13.84 -11.28
CA LEU A 140 20.50 -12.90 -12.01
C LEU A 140 21.35 -12.05 -11.06
N ARG A 141 20.78 -11.58 -9.94
CA ARG A 141 21.54 -10.85 -8.91
C ARG A 141 22.60 -11.73 -8.26
N SER A 142 22.30 -13.00 -8.01
CA SER A 142 23.27 -13.94 -7.46
C SER A 142 24.40 -14.22 -8.45
N GLU A 143 24.10 -14.31 -9.74
CA GLU A 143 25.09 -14.47 -10.81
C GLU A 143 25.97 -13.22 -10.96
N LEU A 144 25.38 -12.03 -10.84
CA LEU A 144 26.08 -10.74 -10.87
C LEU A 144 26.83 -10.40 -9.57
N ALA A 145 26.49 -11.06 -8.45
CA ALA A 145 27.13 -10.86 -7.15
C ALA A 145 28.40 -11.71 -6.97
N ASP A 146 28.76 -12.53 -7.97
CA ASP A 146 29.98 -13.34 -7.94
C ASP A 146 31.22 -12.43 -8.09
N PRO A 147 32.07 -12.29 -7.05
CA PRO A 147 33.21 -11.37 -7.07
C PRO A 147 34.34 -11.80 -8.01
N THR A 148 34.22 -12.95 -8.67
CA THR A 148 35.19 -13.49 -9.62
C THR A 148 35.06 -12.90 -11.04
N VAL A 149 34.02 -12.10 -11.29
CA VAL A 149 33.76 -11.42 -12.58
C VAL A 149 34.22 -9.94 -12.59
N TYR A 150 34.71 -9.41 -11.47
CA TYR A 150 35.35 -8.08 -11.38
C TYR A 150 36.85 -8.15 -11.13
#